data_AF-A0A2I1H932-F1
#
_entry.id   AF-A0A2I1H932-F1
#
_cell.length_a   1.000
_cell.length_b   1.000
_cell.length_c   1.000
_cell.angle_alpha   90.00
_cell.angle_beta   90.00
_cell.angle_gamma   90.00
#
_symmetry.space_group_name_H-M   'P 1'
#
loop_
_entity.id
_entity.type
_entity.pdbx_description
1 polymer ?
#
loop_
_entity_poly.entity_id
_entity_poly.type
_entity_poly.pdbx_seq_one_letter_code
_entity_poly.pdbx_strand_id
1 'polypeptide(L)'
;MASTIINEKMFTIIDTPGIFRTDKTNQEIPRDMEQAISQCRYGIQAIIVVIEATRFTKEQRDTIDQIIKFLGKKSLNNMIAVFTKCKKAPTIDPDLLFNSLVPEQKEFLSQFDNRFIVSPNPDIFGEPDDPIVARHMTKLKNYIVGFSDLYRIDIFEKAHSNRLRENQIYYILYNLYTFVNSFKDHAIEEKECFAAASKVTLRNGKVIKISELVIGDYVCCGFENGKQVFSEVLLFIHADHNSMTEFQLIDFMKQDGSLGTLCITPEHHIFMNNGGTGFANNVIPNKTKLFVSDGEKLVSVTTTRITKERRKGYYSPLTRSGTILVDEVLCSCYASAPPYQSLINFAFTPLKIYTKIFPSKHLEKEIHPYVKFLNKGRGIVEFLDYLNFPKKA
;
A
#
# COMPACT_ATOMS: atom_id res chain seq x y z
N MET A 1 9.38 15.05 -17.52
CA MET A 1 8.79 16.34 -17.08
C MET A 1 8.11 16.96 -18.26
N ALA A 2 6.89 17.45 -18.09
CA ALA A 2 6.16 18.13 -19.13
C ALA A 2 5.78 19.53 -18.66
N SER A 3 5.77 20.49 -19.57
CA SER A 3 5.35 21.86 -19.29
C SER A 3 4.29 22.28 -20.30
N THR A 4 3.35 23.09 -19.85
CA THR A 4 2.28 23.62 -20.71
C THR A 4 2.13 25.11 -20.51
N ILE A 5 1.55 25.78 -21.49
CA ILE A 5 1.20 27.19 -21.39
C ILE A 5 -0.33 27.29 -21.40
N ILE A 6 -0.89 27.93 -20.39
CA ILE A 6 -2.32 28.23 -20.29
C ILE A 6 -2.45 29.72 -20.03
N ASN A 7 -3.15 30.45 -20.91
CA ASN A 7 -3.31 31.90 -20.85
C ASN A 7 -1.99 32.64 -20.59
N GLU A 8 -0.97 32.35 -21.43
CA GLU A 8 0.37 32.94 -21.38
C GLU A 8 1.18 32.64 -20.10
N LYS A 9 0.61 31.90 -19.14
CA LYS A 9 1.32 31.40 -17.95
C LYS A 9 1.87 30.01 -18.21
N MET A 10 3.13 29.82 -17.88
CA MET A 10 3.79 28.52 -17.95
C MET A 10 3.48 27.71 -16.68
N PHE A 11 3.03 26.48 -16.88
CA PHE A 11 2.78 25.50 -15.82
C PHE A 11 3.72 24.32 -15.99
N THR A 12 4.37 23.94 -14.91
CA THR A 12 5.11 22.68 -14.83
C THR A 12 4.17 21.59 -14.39
N ILE A 13 4.07 20.53 -15.18
CA ILE A 13 3.30 19.36 -14.84
C ILE A 13 4.25 18.39 -14.16
N ILE A 14 4.02 18.26 -12.86
CA ILE A 14 4.67 17.26 -12.05
C ILE A 14 3.76 16.05 -12.13
N ASP A 15 4.06 15.17 -13.09
CA ASP A 15 3.57 13.81 -13.02
C ASP A 15 4.18 13.22 -11.74
N THR A 16 3.34 13.00 -10.74
CA THR A 16 3.76 12.24 -9.58
C THR A 16 4.11 10.87 -10.13
N PRO A 17 5.39 10.50 -10.14
CA PRO A 17 5.86 9.39 -10.95
C PRO A 17 4.91 8.23 -10.79
N GLY A 18 4.35 7.75 -11.91
CA GLY A 18 3.69 6.47 -11.96
C GLY A 18 4.65 5.48 -11.34
N ILE A 19 4.37 5.14 -10.10
CA ILE A 19 5.33 4.53 -9.20
C ILE A 19 5.68 3.08 -9.61
N PHE A 20 5.00 2.60 -10.65
CA PHE A 20 5.14 1.33 -11.35
C PHE A 20 6.00 1.40 -12.62
N ARG A 21 6.81 2.45 -12.77
CA ARG A 21 7.87 2.49 -13.78
C ARG A 21 8.97 1.50 -13.40
N THR A 22 8.80 0.27 -13.86
CA THR A 22 9.73 -0.87 -13.68
C THR A 22 11.10 -0.66 -14.33
N ASP A 23 11.30 0.44 -15.03
CA ASP A 23 12.54 0.88 -15.65
C ASP A 23 13.44 1.72 -14.73
N LYS A 24 13.01 2.06 -13.50
CA LYS A 24 13.75 2.92 -12.57
C LYS A 24 14.19 2.22 -11.27
N THR A 25 15.36 2.60 -10.75
CA THR A 25 16.02 1.98 -9.57
C THR A 25 15.62 2.63 -8.24
N ASN A 26 15.85 1.91 -7.12
CA ASN A 26 15.59 2.38 -5.74
C ASN A 26 16.36 3.65 -5.33
N GLN A 27 17.40 4.04 -6.07
CA GLN A 27 18.15 5.29 -5.84
C GLN A 27 17.64 6.48 -6.67
N GLU A 28 16.94 6.22 -7.78
CA GLU A 28 16.37 7.26 -8.66
C GLU A 28 15.04 7.79 -8.10
N ILE A 29 14.31 6.95 -7.37
CA ILE A 29 13.03 7.29 -6.72
C ILE A 29 13.17 8.42 -5.67
N PRO A 30 14.08 8.34 -4.68
CA PRO A 30 14.28 9.43 -3.73
C PRO A 30 14.66 10.74 -4.42
N ARG A 31 15.47 10.69 -5.50
CA ARG A 31 15.84 11.88 -6.29
C ARG A 31 14.64 12.47 -7.04
N ASP A 32 13.82 11.65 -7.69
CA ASP A 32 12.61 12.09 -8.38
C ASP A 32 11.61 12.73 -7.39
N MET A 33 11.56 12.21 -6.16
CA MET A 33 10.72 12.75 -5.08
C MET A 33 11.27 14.06 -4.50
N GLU A 34 12.58 14.13 -4.21
CA GLU A 34 13.25 15.38 -3.85
C GLU A 34 13.06 16.44 -4.94
N GLN A 35 13.13 16.05 -6.21
CA GLN A 35 12.89 16.91 -7.35
C GLN A 35 11.43 17.38 -7.42
N ALA A 36 10.46 16.48 -7.25
CA ALA A 36 9.04 16.84 -7.21
C ALA A 36 8.72 17.82 -6.06
N ILE A 37 9.27 17.59 -4.86
CA ILE A 37 9.10 18.47 -3.70
C ILE A 37 9.78 19.82 -3.93
N SER A 38 11.02 19.81 -4.44
CA SER A 38 11.77 21.02 -4.78
C SER A 38 11.03 21.87 -5.81
N GLN A 39 10.29 21.26 -6.73
CA GLN A 39 9.48 21.97 -7.73
C GLN A 39 8.17 22.51 -7.15
N CYS A 40 7.55 21.80 -6.22
CA CYS A 40 6.36 22.27 -5.51
C CYS A 40 6.63 23.42 -4.52
N ARG A 41 7.90 23.80 -4.28
CA ARG A 41 8.30 24.85 -3.32
C ARG A 41 7.68 26.22 -3.60
N TYR A 42 7.32 26.49 -4.85
CA TYR A 42 6.72 27.76 -5.27
C TYR A 42 5.19 27.77 -5.10
N GLY A 43 4.60 26.66 -4.65
CA GLY A 43 3.17 26.45 -4.57
C GLY A 43 2.64 25.62 -5.74
N ILE A 44 1.50 24.97 -5.51
CA ILE A 44 0.80 24.11 -6.47
C ILE A 44 -0.45 24.86 -6.91
N GLN A 45 -0.58 25.13 -8.22
CA GLN A 45 -1.77 25.80 -8.75
C GLN A 45 -3.00 24.87 -8.69
N ALA A 46 -2.84 23.61 -9.10
CA ALA A 46 -3.92 22.64 -9.16
C ALA A 46 -3.41 21.24 -8.81
N ILE A 47 -4.25 20.47 -8.11
CA ILE A 47 -4.05 19.05 -7.79
C ILE A 47 -5.07 18.25 -8.59
N ILE A 48 -4.60 17.39 -9.49
CA ILE A 48 -5.46 16.59 -10.35
C ILE A 48 -5.60 15.19 -9.75
N VAL A 49 -6.82 14.80 -9.40
CA VAL A 49 -7.15 13.47 -8.83
C VAL A 49 -7.83 12.64 -9.91
N VAL A 50 -7.16 11.60 -10.41
CA VAL A 50 -7.66 10.75 -11.49
C VAL A 50 -8.43 9.56 -10.92
N ILE A 51 -9.67 9.34 -11.37
CA ILE A 51 -10.61 8.35 -10.82
C ILE A 51 -11.24 7.54 -11.96
N GLU A 52 -11.29 6.22 -11.86
CA GLU A 52 -12.04 5.39 -12.81
C GLU A 52 -13.54 5.46 -12.54
N ALA A 53 -14.35 5.89 -13.52
CA ALA A 53 -15.78 6.12 -13.33
C ALA A 53 -16.58 4.87 -12.95
N THR A 54 -16.17 3.69 -13.45
CA THR A 54 -16.87 2.42 -13.23
C THR A 54 -16.45 1.68 -11.97
N ARG A 55 -15.43 2.16 -11.26
CA ARG A 55 -14.77 1.42 -10.18
C ARG A 55 -14.51 2.31 -8.97
N PHE A 56 -15.55 2.91 -8.41
CA PHE A 56 -15.43 3.67 -7.16
C PHE A 56 -15.64 2.77 -5.96
N THR A 57 -14.54 2.12 -5.54
CA THR A 57 -14.53 1.27 -4.36
C THR A 57 -14.31 2.12 -3.12
N LYS A 58 -14.70 1.58 -1.96
CA LYS A 58 -14.37 2.17 -0.64
C LYS A 58 -12.86 2.47 -0.51
N GLU A 59 -12.02 1.72 -1.19
CA GLU A 59 -10.57 1.88 -1.17
C GLU A 59 -10.09 3.14 -1.93
N GLN A 60 -10.78 3.54 -3.02
CA GLN A 60 -10.50 4.83 -3.68
C GLN A 60 -10.87 5.99 -2.75
N ARG A 61 -11.99 5.90 -2.04
CA ARG A 61 -12.37 6.88 -1.01
C ARG A 61 -11.30 6.96 0.09
N ASP A 62 -10.89 5.83 0.64
CA ASP A 62 -9.87 5.80 1.70
C ASP A 62 -8.53 6.38 1.21
N THR A 63 -8.12 6.07 -0.03
CA THR A 63 -6.92 6.63 -0.67
C THR A 63 -6.99 8.15 -0.71
N ILE A 64 -8.13 8.69 -1.12
CA ILE A 64 -8.29 10.13 -1.24
C ILE A 64 -8.34 10.80 0.13
N ASP A 65 -8.99 10.19 1.12
CA ASP A 65 -8.95 10.68 2.50
C ASP A 65 -7.52 10.72 3.05
N GLN A 66 -6.65 9.79 2.66
CA GLN A 66 -5.23 9.82 3.03
C GLN A 66 -4.45 10.91 2.28
N ILE A 67 -4.71 11.12 0.97
CA ILE A 67 -4.14 12.24 0.22
C ILE A 67 -4.52 13.56 0.89
N ILE A 68 -5.79 13.72 1.28
CA ILE A 68 -6.29 14.93 1.96
C ILE A 68 -5.71 15.05 3.37
N LYS A 69 -5.51 13.96 4.11
CA LYS A 69 -4.81 14.01 5.41
C LYS A 69 -3.35 14.41 5.26
N PHE A 70 -2.67 13.91 4.24
CA PHE A 70 -1.26 14.18 3.98
C PHE A 70 -1.03 15.62 3.52
N LEU A 71 -1.76 16.05 2.49
CA LEU A 71 -1.69 17.42 1.99
C LEU A 71 -2.34 18.40 3.00
N GLY A 72 -3.31 17.93 3.78
CA GLY A 72 -4.09 18.75 4.68
C GLY A 72 -5.31 19.33 3.97
N LYS A 73 -6.35 19.65 4.75
CA LYS A 73 -7.67 20.03 4.22
C LYS A 73 -7.66 21.24 3.28
N LYS A 74 -6.70 22.16 3.41
CA LYS A 74 -6.55 23.32 2.51
C LYS A 74 -6.31 22.92 1.05
N SER A 75 -5.74 21.73 0.82
CA SER A 75 -5.47 21.22 -0.53
C SER A 75 -6.73 21.03 -1.37
N LEU A 76 -7.89 20.80 -0.73
CA LEU A 76 -9.19 20.67 -1.39
C LEU A 76 -9.54 21.89 -2.25
N ASN A 77 -9.09 23.09 -1.85
CA ASN A 77 -9.35 24.34 -2.55
C ASN A 77 -8.72 24.38 -3.95
N ASN A 78 -7.74 23.51 -4.23
CA ASN A 78 -7.02 23.44 -5.48
C ASN A 78 -7.19 22.08 -6.18
N MET A 79 -8.09 21.21 -5.67
CA MET A 79 -8.33 19.88 -6.25
C MET A 79 -9.34 19.90 -7.40
N ILE A 80 -9.08 19.08 -8.41
CA ILE A 80 -9.96 18.78 -9.55
C ILE A 80 -10.01 17.26 -9.74
N ALA A 81 -11.21 16.69 -9.80
CA ALA A 81 -11.39 15.28 -10.14
C ALA A 81 -11.45 15.06 -11.65
N VAL A 82 -10.80 14.01 -12.13
CA VAL A 82 -10.79 13.63 -13.55
C VAL A 82 -11.27 12.19 -13.67
N PHE A 83 -12.46 12.00 -14.24
CA PHE A 83 -13.02 10.66 -14.41
C PHE A 83 -12.58 10.01 -15.71
N THR A 84 -11.90 8.87 -15.63
CA THR A 84 -11.45 8.06 -16.78
C THR A 84 -12.39 6.87 -17.00
N LYS A 85 -12.23 6.21 -18.16
CA LYS A 85 -13.03 5.04 -18.57
C LYS A 85 -14.55 5.28 -18.57
N CYS A 86 -14.95 6.51 -18.86
CA CYS A 86 -16.35 6.87 -19.02
C CYS A 86 -16.92 6.31 -20.33
N LYS A 87 -18.19 5.92 -20.29
CA LYS A 87 -18.94 5.55 -21.51
C LYS A 87 -19.20 6.79 -22.37
N LYS A 88 -19.45 6.59 -23.67
CA LYS A 88 -19.65 7.67 -24.66
C LYS A 88 -20.68 8.72 -24.22
N ALA A 89 -21.87 8.30 -23.78
CA ALA A 89 -22.94 9.22 -23.38
C ALA A 89 -22.55 10.10 -22.16
N PRO A 90 -22.07 9.54 -21.02
CA PRO A 90 -21.51 10.34 -19.91
C PRO A 90 -20.34 11.25 -20.28
N THR A 91 -19.57 10.93 -21.33
CA THR A 91 -18.51 11.82 -21.82
C THR A 91 -19.06 13.01 -22.62
N ILE A 92 -20.12 12.80 -23.41
CA ILE A 92 -20.82 13.85 -24.16
C ILE A 92 -21.63 14.75 -23.22
N ASP A 93 -22.28 14.17 -22.23
CA ASP A 93 -23.04 14.89 -21.21
C ASP A 93 -22.56 14.49 -19.80
N PRO A 94 -21.69 15.33 -19.19
CA PRO A 94 -21.14 15.07 -17.86
C PRO A 94 -22.18 15.07 -16.73
N ASP A 95 -23.37 15.64 -16.96
CA ASP A 95 -24.45 15.57 -15.97
C ASP A 95 -25.01 14.15 -15.87
N LEU A 96 -25.00 13.39 -16.97
CA LEU A 96 -25.31 11.97 -16.94
C LEU A 96 -24.29 11.19 -16.10
N LEU A 97 -22.99 11.56 -16.18
CA LEU A 97 -22.00 10.98 -15.29
C LEU A 97 -22.34 11.31 -13.84
N PHE A 98 -22.46 12.60 -13.51
CA PHE A 98 -22.70 13.07 -12.16
C PHE A 98 -23.94 12.42 -11.53
N ASN A 99 -25.04 12.33 -12.29
CA ASN A 99 -26.27 11.70 -11.83
C ASN A 99 -26.08 10.21 -11.55
N SER A 100 -25.30 9.52 -12.39
CA SER A 100 -24.98 8.09 -12.22
C SER A 100 -23.99 7.78 -11.09
N LEU A 101 -23.30 8.80 -10.56
CA LEU A 101 -22.34 8.61 -9.47
C LEU A 101 -23.04 8.10 -8.21
N VAL A 102 -22.37 7.17 -7.52
CA VAL A 102 -22.82 6.68 -6.21
C VAL A 102 -22.75 7.80 -5.16
N PRO A 103 -23.53 7.73 -4.06
CA PRO A 103 -23.52 8.75 -3.01
C PRO A 103 -22.10 9.09 -2.54
N GLU A 104 -21.23 8.10 -2.50
CA GLU A 104 -19.88 8.25 -2.01
C GLU A 104 -19.00 9.12 -2.93
N GLN A 105 -19.18 9.01 -4.24
CA GLN A 105 -18.50 9.84 -5.22
C GLN A 105 -19.00 11.27 -5.14
N LYS A 106 -20.32 11.45 -4.95
CA LYS A 106 -20.94 12.77 -4.81
C LYS A 106 -20.46 13.47 -3.55
N GLU A 107 -20.41 12.76 -2.42
CA GLU A 107 -19.87 13.28 -1.16
C GLU A 107 -18.39 13.66 -1.31
N PHE A 108 -17.59 12.82 -1.97
CA PHE A 108 -16.19 13.14 -2.25
C PHE A 108 -16.06 14.43 -3.09
N LEU A 109 -16.75 14.49 -4.23
CA LEU A 109 -16.77 15.67 -5.10
C LEU A 109 -17.23 16.94 -4.37
N SER A 110 -18.18 16.81 -3.44
CA SER A 110 -18.69 17.94 -2.67
C SER A 110 -17.63 18.60 -1.79
N GLN A 111 -16.56 17.89 -1.44
CA GLN A 111 -15.46 18.45 -0.62
C GLN A 111 -14.62 19.51 -1.36
N PHE A 112 -14.70 19.57 -2.69
CA PHE A 112 -13.98 20.53 -3.52
C PHE A 112 -14.89 21.10 -4.61
N ASP A 113 -16.09 21.53 -4.18
CA ASP A 113 -17.10 22.26 -4.95
C ASP A 113 -17.56 21.55 -6.24
N ASN A 114 -17.59 20.22 -6.21
CA ASN A 114 -17.92 19.39 -7.35
C ASN A 114 -17.09 19.72 -8.61
N ARG A 115 -15.83 20.14 -8.44
CA ARG A 115 -14.91 20.39 -9.56
C ARG A 115 -14.50 19.06 -10.19
N PHE A 116 -15.20 18.64 -11.25
CA PHE A 116 -14.79 17.48 -12.03
C PHE A 116 -14.82 17.74 -13.54
N ILE A 117 -14.07 16.90 -14.25
CA ILE A 117 -14.12 16.72 -15.70
C ILE A 117 -14.17 15.23 -16.04
N VAL A 118 -14.47 14.92 -17.30
CA VAL A 118 -14.33 13.58 -17.86
C VAL A 118 -13.11 13.57 -18.77
N SER A 119 -12.30 12.52 -18.65
CA SER A 119 -11.29 12.15 -19.64
C SER A 119 -11.97 11.38 -20.77
N PRO A 120 -12.03 11.95 -22.00
CA PRO A 120 -12.53 11.23 -23.15
C PRO A 120 -11.56 10.09 -23.51
N ASN A 121 -12.13 8.94 -23.89
CA ASN A 121 -11.33 7.81 -24.36
C ASN A 121 -10.93 8.04 -25.84
N PRO A 122 -9.63 8.00 -26.19
CA PRO A 122 -9.15 8.06 -27.58
C PRO A 122 -9.88 7.14 -28.54
N ASP A 123 -10.19 5.92 -28.11
CA ASP A 123 -10.80 4.91 -28.97
C ASP A 123 -12.24 5.29 -29.37
N ILE A 124 -12.85 6.22 -28.64
CA ILE A 124 -14.23 6.69 -28.84
C ILE A 124 -14.25 8.10 -29.45
N PHE A 125 -13.26 8.94 -29.12
CA PHE A 125 -13.12 10.35 -29.49
C PHE A 125 -11.72 10.61 -30.08
N GLY A 126 -11.43 9.94 -31.19
CA GLY A 126 -10.08 9.88 -31.79
C GLY A 126 -9.81 10.88 -32.91
N GLU A 127 -10.82 11.67 -33.31
CA GLU A 127 -10.66 12.64 -34.39
C GLU A 127 -9.74 13.80 -33.98
N PRO A 128 -8.87 14.28 -34.87
CA PRO A 128 -8.16 15.53 -34.67
C PRO A 128 -9.15 16.67 -34.36
N ASP A 129 -8.86 17.45 -33.32
CA ASP A 129 -9.71 18.56 -32.86
C ASP A 129 -11.15 18.17 -32.46
N ASP A 130 -11.37 16.93 -32.00
CA ASP A 130 -12.67 16.48 -31.52
C ASP A 130 -13.29 17.51 -30.52
N PRO A 131 -14.49 18.05 -30.81
CA PRO A 131 -15.07 19.14 -30.02
C PRO A 131 -15.40 18.73 -28.59
N ILE A 132 -15.64 17.43 -28.33
CA ILE A 132 -15.86 16.90 -26.98
C ILE A 132 -14.55 16.90 -26.20
N VAL A 133 -13.44 16.51 -26.84
CA VAL A 133 -12.10 16.59 -26.25
C VAL A 133 -11.73 18.03 -25.95
N ALA A 134 -11.88 18.93 -26.93
CA ALA A 134 -11.57 20.35 -26.78
C ALA A 134 -12.37 21.01 -25.64
N ARG A 135 -13.66 20.65 -25.49
CA ARG A 135 -14.53 21.15 -24.42
C ARG A 135 -14.04 20.72 -23.04
N HIS A 136 -13.73 19.44 -22.84
CA HIS A 136 -13.23 18.94 -21.55
C HIS A 136 -11.86 19.54 -21.21
N MET A 137 -10.99 19.70 -22.20
CA MET A 137 -9.67 20.32 -22.02
C MET A 137 -9.78 21.81 -21.68
N THR A 138 -10.67 22.54 -22.34
CA THR A 138 -10.94 23.95 -22.01
C THR A 138 -11.45 24.09 -20.59
N LYS A 139 -12.38 23.22 -20.17
CA LYS A 139 -12.89 23.20 -18.79
C LYS A 139 -11.79 22.94 -17.76
N LEU A 140 -10.90 21.97 -18.02
CA LEU A 140 -9.75 21.68 -17.16
C LEU A 140 -8.83 22.91 -17.02
N LYS A 141 -8.45 23.51 -18.16
CA LYS A 141 -7.59 24.70 -18.19
C LYS A 141 -8.21 25.86 -17.40
N ASN A 142 -9.52 26.07 -17.55
CA ASN A 142 -10.26 27.10 -16.81
C ASN A 142 -10.25 26.85 -15.30
N TYR A 143 -10.39 25.60 -14.84
CA TYR A 143 -10.22 25.30 -13.41
C TYR A 143 -8.80 25.62 -12.93
N ILE A 144 -7.77 25.19 -13.68
CA ILE A 144 -6.37 25.40 -13.29
C ILE A 144 -6.06 26.89 -13.12
N VAL A 145 -6.41 27.73 -14.10
CA VAL A 145 -6.15 29.18 -14.02
C VAL A 145 -7.13 29.93 -13.12
N GLY A 146 -8.27 29.32 -12.79
CA GLY A 146 -9.32 29.89 -11.97
C GLY A 146 -9.06 29.83 -10.46
N PHE A 147 -8.10 29.03 -10.00
CA PHE A 147 -7.70 29.04 -8.60
C PHE A 147 -7.00 30.36 -8.26
N SER A 148 -7.56 31.11 -7.30
CA SER A 148 -7.07 32.43 -6.88
C SER A 148 -5.73 32.36 -6.16
N ASP A 149 -5.54 31.31 -5.37
CA ASP A 149 -4.39 31.13 -4.49
C ASP A 149 -3.62 29.87 -4.87
N LEU A 150 -2.29 29.97 -4.80
CA LEU A 150 -1.43 28.80 -4.89
C LEU A 150 -1.58 27.97 -3.62
N TYR A 151 -1.91 26.70 -3.77
CA TYR A 151 -1.87 25.77 -2.66
C TYR A 151 -0.43 25.59 -2.21
N ARG A 152 -0.15 25.94 -0.96
CA ARG A 152 1.16 25.72 -0.34
C ARG A 152 1.02 24.63 0.70
N ILE A 153 1.92 23.67 0.64
CA ILE A 153 1.98 22.60 1.63
C ILE A 153 2.56 23.21 2.91
N ASP A 154 1.75 23.34 3.96
CA ASP A 154 2.14 23.90 5.26
C ASP A 154 3.40 23.18 5.84
N ILE A 155 3.67 21.94 5.41
CA ILE A 155 4.87 21.15 5.75
C ILE A 155 6.13 21.55 4.95
N PHE A 156 6.01 22.01 3.69
CA PHE A 156 7.13 22.39 2.84
C PHE A 156 7.53 23.87 3.04
N GLU A 157 6.58 24.74 3.39
CA GLU A 157 6.91 26.11 3.82
C GLU A 157 7.80 26.11 5.08
N LYS A 158 7.51 25.23 6.04
CA LYS A 158 8.35 25.05 7.23
C LYS A 158 9.75 24.51 6.89
N ALA A 159 9.85 23.62 5.90
CA ALA A 159 11.12 23.08 5.38
C ALA A 159 11.97 24.11 4.63
N HIS A 160 11.39 25.23 4.18
CA HIS A 160 12.10 26.26 3.42
C HIS A 160 12.58 27.45 4.28
N SER A 161 11.88 27.76 5.37
CA SER A 161 12.47 28.64 6.38
C SER A 161 13.65 27.91 7.04
N ASN A 162 14.84 28.52 7.16
CA ASN A 162 16.07 27.97 7.80
C ASN A 162 15.90 27.57 9.30
N ARG A 163 14.72 27.13 9.73
CA ARG A 163 14.31 26.83 11.10
C ARG A 163 14.12 25.33 11.38
N LEU A 164 14.19 24.45 10.37
CA LEU A 164 14.15 23.00 10.60
C LEU A 164 15.55 22.40 10.56
N ARG A 165 15.85 21.52 11.53
CA ARG A 165 17.09 20.71 11.56
C ARG A 165 17.04 19.66 10.45
N GLU A 166 18.17 19.21 9.89
CA GLU A 166 18.26 18.18 8.83
C GLU A 166 17.34 16.97 9.07
N ASN A 167 17.21 16.53 10.32
CA ASN A 167 16.35 15.40 10.72
C ASN A 167 14.85 15.61 10.43
N GLN A 168 14.36 16.85 10.39
CA GLN A 168 12.96 17.16 10.11
C GLN A 168 12.66 17.20 8.61
N ILE A 169 13.63 17.60 7.78
CA ILE A 169 13.56 17.48 6.31
C ILE A 169 13.60 16.00 5.93
N TYR A 170 14.48 15.22 6.56
CA TYR A 170 14.52 13.77 6.42
C TYR A 170 13.17 13.14 6.79
N TYR A 171 12.55 13.56 7.90
CA TYR A 171 11.24 13.05 8.33
C TYR A 171 10.11 13.34 7.32
N ILE A 172 10.11 14.52 6.70
CA ILE A 172 9.13 14.90 5.67
C ILE A 172 9.37 14.11 4.38
N LEU A 173 10.62 14.03 3.92
CA LEU A 173 11.01 13.22 2.76
C LEU A 173 10.65 11.76 2.97
N TYR A 174 10.87 11.25 4.18
CA TYR A 174 10.53 9.91 4.60
C TYR A 174 9.02 9.67 4.67
N ASN A 175 8.23 10.60 5.19
CA ASN A 175 6.76 10.47 5.22
C ASN A 175 6.15 10.53 3.81
N LEU A 176 6.70 11.37 2.93
CA LEU A 176 6.25 11.38 1.53
C LEU A 176 6.70 10.10 0.82
N TYR A 177 7.95 9.65 1.02
CA TYR A 177 8.48 8.39 0.49
C TYR A 177 7.64 7.19 0.94
N THR A 178 7.25 7.13 2.21
CA THR A 178 6.39 6.07 2.76
C THR A 178 4.94 6.18 2.28
N PHE A 179 4.38 7.39 2.18
CA PHE A 179 3.06 7.62 1.60
C PHE A 179 3.00 7.18 0.14
N VAL A 180 3.96 7.59 -0.69
CA VAL A 180 4.08 7.23 -2.10
C VAL A 180 4.42 5.74 -2.29
N ASN A 181 5.27 5.15 -1.43
CA ASN A 181 5.58 3.72 -1.48
C ASN A 181 4.47 2.82 -0.92
N SER A 182 3.53 3.35 -0.11
CA SER A 182 2.34 2.60 0.32
C SER A 182 1.43 2.21 -0.85
N PHE A 183 1.66 2.81 -2.02
CA PHE A 183 1.01 2.48 -3.28
C PHE A 183 1.91 1.71 -4.26
N LYS A 184 3.20 1.44 -3.95
CA LYS A 184 4.19 0.83 -4.87
C LYS A 184 4.22 -0.69 -4.89
N ASP A 185 4.08 -1.29 -3.73
CA ASP A 185 4.70 -2.58 -3.51
C ASP A 185 3.66 -3.71 -3.57
N HIS A 186 3.50 -4.28 -4.77
CA HIS A 186 3.50 -5.74 -5.09
C HIS A 186 2.46 -6.13 -6.16
N ALA A 187 2.93 -6.56 -7.33
CA ALA A 187 2.34 -7.77 -7.90
C ALA A 187 2.75 -8.91 -6.94
N ILE A 188 1.84 -9.33 -6.06
CA ILE A 188 2.10 -10.44 -5.13
C ILE A 188 2.29 -11.72 -5.95
N GLU A 189 3.49 -12.28 -5.91
CA GLU A 189 3.65 -13.70 -6.20
C GLU A 189 3.08 -14.52 -5.04
N GLU A 190 2.35 -15.58 -5.39
CA GLU A 190 1.37 -16.31 -4.58
C GLU A 190 1.94 -17.19 -3.44
N LYS A 191 3.08 -16.84 -2.83
CA LYS A 191 3.90 -17.82 -2.10
C LYS A 191 4.31 -17.46 -0.67
N GLU A 192 3.63 -16.54 0.02
CA GLU A 192 3.97 -16.18 1.41
C GLU A 192 3.08 -16.87 2.44
N CYS A 193 3.60 -17.94 3.05
CA CYS A 193 2.83 -18.86 3.86
C CYS A 193 3.66 -19.59 4.92
N PHE A 194 2.95 -20.12 5.91
CA PHE A 194 3.44 -21.15 6.81
C PHE A 194 2.99 -22.55 6.35
N ALA A 195 3.76 -23.57 6.72
CA ALA A 195 3.43 -24.94 6.40
C ALA A 195 2.24 -25.44 7.24
N ALA A 196 1.41 -26.33 6.67
CA ALA A 196 0.26 -26.91 7.36
C ALA A 196 0.57 -27.47 8.76
N ALA A 197 1.76 -28.06 8.95
CA ALA A 197 2.20 -28.68 10.19
C ALA A 197 2.86 -27.71 11.19
N SER A 198 3.12 -26.46 10.80
CA SER A 198 3.68 -25.45 11.71
C SER A 198 2.74 -25.20 12.88
N LYS A 199 3.30 -24.85 14.04
CA LYS A 199 2.56 -24.80 15.30
C LYS A 199 2.32 -23.38 15.78
N VAL A 200 1.16 -23.15 16.39
CA VAL A 200 0.81 -21.91 17.08
C VAL A 200 0.26 -22.22 18.47
N THR A 201 0.37 -21.25 19.39
CA THR A 201 -0.18 -21.39 20.75
C THR A 201 -1.46 -20.57 20.87
N LEU A 202 -2.55 -21.21 21.29
CA LEU A 202 -3.84 -20.56 21.56
C LEU A 202 -3.86 -19.91 22.95
N ARG A 203 -4.83 -19.00 23.17
CA ARG A 203 -5.04 -18.30 24.45
C ARG A 203 -5.25 -19.22 25.66
N ASN A 204 -5.74 -20.43 25.45
CA ASN A 204 -5.92 -21.45 26.50
C ASN A 204 -4.65 -22.27 26.76
N GLY A 205 -3.52 -21.93 26.14
CA GLY A 205 -2.24 -22.64 26.26
C GLY A 205 -2.10 -23.87 25.35
N LYS A 206 -3.15 -24.27 24.62
CA LYS A 206 -3.07 -25.39 23.69
C LYS A 206 -2.20 -25.03 22.49
N VAL A 207 -1.25 -25.90 22.16
CA VAL A 207 -0.47 -25.82 20.93
C VAL A 207 -1.17 -26.63 19.85
N ILE A 208 -1.50 -26.00 18.72
CA ILE A 208 -2.19 -26.62 17.59
C ILE A 208 -1.40 -26.43 16.30
N LYS A 209 -1.72 -27.20 15.25
CA LYS A 209 -1.19 -26.96 13.92
C LYS A 209 -1.86 -25.76 13.27
N ILE A 210 -1.17 -25.08 12.36
CA ILE A 210 -1.74 -23.94 11.62
C ILE A 210 -2.91 -24.39 10.74
N SER A 211 -2.89 -25.64 10.26
CA SER A 211 -4.00 -26.23 9.50
C SER A 211 -5.27 -26.47 10.33
N GLU A 212 -5.15 -26.45 11.66
CA GLU A 212 -6.26 -26.65 12.60
C GLU A 212 -6.81 -25.30 13.13
N LEU A 213 -6.16 -24.17 12.79
CA LEU A 213 -6.64 -22.84 13.16
C LEU A 213 -7.95 -22.52 12.46
N VAL A 214 -8.86 -21.91 13.22
CA VAL A 214 -10.10 -21.36 12.67
C VAL A 214 -10.14 -19.84 12.86
N ILE A 215 -10.91 -19.18 11.99
CA ILE A 215 -11.16 -17.74 12.11
C ILE A 215 -11.87 -17.48 13.45
N GLY A 216 -11.39 -16.48 14.20
CA GLY A 216 -11.85 -16.15 15.55
C GLY A 216 -10.97 -16.72 16.67
N ASP A 217 -10.06 -17.66 16.37
CA ASP A 217 -9.10 -18.15 17.37
C ASP A 217 -8.17 -17.01 17.83
N TYR A 218 -7.81 -17.03 19.11
CA TYR A 218 -6.81 -16.10 19.67
C TYR A 218 -5.47 -16.80 19.80
N VAL A 219 -4.49 -16.37 19.00
CA VAL A 219 -3.14 -16.94 18.93
C VAL A 219 -2.13 -16.03 19.61
N CYS A 220 -1.04 -16.62 20.12
CA CYS A 220 0.07 -15.87 20.71
C CYS A 220 0.79 -15.04 19.63
N CYS A 221 0.98 -13.75 19.90
CA CYS A 221 1.48 -12.76 18.95
C CYS A 221 2.70 -11.98 19.47
N GLY A 222 3.12 -12.25 20.70
CA GLY A 222 4.25 -11.59 21.34
C GLY A 222 4.16 -11.66 22.86
N PHE A 223 4.98 -10.84 23.51
CA PHE A 223 5.06 -10.74 24.96
C PHE A 223 5.08 -9.26 25.37
N GLU A 224 4.35 -8.92 26.42
CA GLU A 224 4.32 -7.59 27.01
C GLU A 224 4.36 -7.72 28.53
N ASN A 225 5.32 -7.06 29.18
CA ASN A 225 5.53 -7.12 30.63
C ASN A 225 5.60 -8.56 31.19
N GLY A 226 6.28 -9.47 30.47
CA GLY A 226 6.44 -10.88 30.85
C GLY A 226 5.19 -11.74 30.68
N LYS A 227 4.16 -11.25 29.98
CA LYS A 227 2.93 -12.01 29.70
C LYS A 227 2.74 -12.20 28.20
N GLN A 228 2.23 -13.37 27.82
CA GLN A 228 1.84 -13.64 26.44
C GLN A 228 0.71 -12.70 26.01
N VAL A 229 0.88 -12.07 24.84
CA VAL A 229 -0.12 -11.24 24.19
C VAL A 229 -0.80 -12.07 23.11
N PHE A 230 -2.13 -12.11 23.15
CA PHE A 230 -2.92 -12.88 22.20
C PHE A 230 -3.72 -11.98 21.27
N SER A 231 -3.82 -12.36 20.01
CA SER A 231 -4.59 -11.65 19.00
C SER A 231 -5.49 -12.58 18.21
N GLU A 232 -6.67 -12.08 17.86
CA GLU A 232 -7.67 -12.78 17.04
C GLU A 232 -7.15 -13.02 15.63
N VAL A 233 -7.33 -14.23 15.10
CA VAL A 233 -7.17 -14.57 13.69
C VAL A 233 -8.42 -14.11 12.94
N LEU A 234 -8.26 -13.11 12.07
CA LEU A 234 -9.37 -12.44 11.40
C LEU A 234 -9.85 -13.15 10.14
N LEU A 235 -8.89 -13.70 9.40
CA LEU A 235 -9.06 -14.41 8.14
C LEU A 235 -7.73 -15.06 7.76
N PHE A 236 -7.76 -15.87 6.71
CA PHE A 236 -6.57 -16.28 5.99
C PHE A 236 -6.49 -15.43 4.73
N ILE A 237 -5.35 -14.83 4.40
CA ILE A 237 -5.18 -14.08 3.15
C ILE A 237 -5.36 -15.02 1.96
N HIS A 238 -4.79 -16.22 2.09
CA HIS A 238 -4.96 -17.35 1.20
C HIS A 238 -4.55 -18.63 1.95
N ALA A 239 -5.11 -19.77 1.54
CA ALA A 239 -4.77 -21.08 2.06
C ALA A 239 -5.12 -22.17 1.05
N ASP A 240 -4.28 -23.20 0.95
CA ASP A 240 -4.58 -24.40 0.17
C ASP A 240 -4.12 -25.62 0.98
N HIS A 241 -5.00 -26.61 1.14
CA HIS A 241 -4.72 -27.84 1.88
C HIS A 241 -3.86 -28.84 1.09
N ASN A 242 -3.82 -28.71 -0.24
CA ASN A 242 -3.35 -29.74 -1.15
C ASN A 242 -2.13 -29.38 -1.99
N SER A 243 -1.85 -28.09 -2.18
CA SER A 243 -0.70 -27.66 -2.98
C SER A 243 0.63 -28.11 -2.38
N MET A 244 1.55 -28.58 -3.24
CA MET A 244 2.93 -28.92 -2.88
C MET A 244 3.82 -27.68 -2.98
N THR A 245 4.09 -27.06 -1.84
CA THR A 245 4.83 -25.80 -1.72
C THR A 245 6.24 -26.05 -1.21
N GLU A 246 7.23 -25.33 -1.75
CA GLU A 246 8.60 -25.31 -1.22
C GLU A 246 8.65 -24.42 0.01
N PHE A 247 9.15 -24.97 1.11
CA PHE A 247 9.42 -24.29 2.35
C PHE A 247 10.92 -24.30 2.64
N GLN A 248 11.37 -23.23 3.28
CA GLN A 248 12.66 -23.15 3.93
C GLN A 248 12.49 -23.55 5.40
N LEU A 249 13.36 -24.42 5.89
CA LEU A 249 13.47 -24.79 7.29
C LEU A 249 14.66 -24.05 7.87
N ILE A 250 14.42 -23.25 8.90
CA ILE A 250 15.44 -22.47 9.58
C ILE A 250 15.62 -23.05 10.97
N ASP A 251 16.70 -23.79 11.16
CA ASP A 251 17.07 -24.36 12.45
C ASP A 251 17.73 -23.30 13.34
N PHE A 252 17.45 -23.34 14.64
CA PHE A 252 18.05 -22.49 15.65
C PHE A 252 18.22 -23.24 16.97
N MET A 253 19.19 -22.84 17.77
CA MET A 253 19.43 -23.43 19.09
C MET A 253 18.82 -22.54 20.17
N LYS A 254 17.97 -23.12 21.01
CA LYS A 254 17.38 -22.43 22.16
C LYS A 254 18.39 -22.30 23.30
N GLN A 255 18.08 -21.47 24.28
CA GLN A 255 18.96 -21.22 25.44
C GLN A 255 19.16 -22.48 26.32
N ASP A 256 18.19 -23.39 26.32
CA ASP A 256 18.26 -24.68 27.03
C ASP A 256 19.03 -25.77 26.25
N GLY A 257 19.58 -25.43 25.09
CA GLY A 257 20.31 -26.35 24.20
C GLY A 257 19.41 -27.19 23.29
N SER A 258 18.08 -27.08 23.40
CA SER A 258 17.17 -27.78 22.49
C SER A 258 17.17 -27.14 21.09
N LEU A 259 16.90 -27.96 20.07
CA LEU A 259 16.81 -27.52 18.68
C LEU A 259 15.37 -27.10 18.36
N GLY A 260 15.20 -25.92 17.78
CA GLY A 260 13.95 -25.46 17.17
C GLY A 260 14.11 -25.30 15.66
N THR A 261 12.99 -25.36 14.93
CA THR A 261 12.96 -25.23 13.47
C THR A 261 11.73 -24.42 13.06
N LEU A 262 11.94 -23.30 12.37
CA LEU A 262 10.87 -22.55 11.71
C LEU A 262 10.67 -23.06 10.29
N CYS A 263 9.45 -23.48 9.93
CA CYS A 263 9.12 -23.90 8.57
C CYS A 263 8.27 -22.84 7.86
N ILE A 264 8.85 -22.20 6.85
CA ILE A 264 8.28 -20.99 6.25
C ILE A 264 8.67 -20.85 4.77
N THR A 265 7.83 -20.22 3.95
CA THR A 265 8.20 -19.99 2.55
C THR A 265 9.34 -18.99 2.42
N PRO A 266 10.22 -19.09 1.40
CA PRO A 266 11.40 -18.23 1.26
C PRO A 266 11.10 -16.72 1.26
N GLU A 267 9.96 -16.31 0.70
CA GLU A 267 9.58 -14.90 0.60
C GLU A 267 8.80 -14.38 1.83
N HIS A 268 8.63 -15.18 2.90
CA HIS A 268 7.90 -14.73 4.07
C HIS A 268 8.76 -13.87 5.00
N HIS A 269 8.15 -12.84 5.60
CA HIS A 269 8.80 -11.92 6.51
C HIS A 269 8.88 -12.38 7.97
N ILE A 270 10.10 -12.40 8.51
CA ILE A 270 10.41 -12.74 9.91
C ILE A 270 11.04 -11.56 10.63
N PHE A 271 10.85 -11.47 11.95
CA PHE A 271 11.49 -10.43 12.77
C PHE A 271 12.94 -10.81 13.08
N MET A 272 13.86 -9.88 12.84
CA MET A 272 15.29 -10.07 13.04
C MET A 272 15.84 -9.04 14.06
N ASN A 273 16.89 -9.42 14.79
CA ASN A 273 17.43 -8.62 15.90
C ASN A 273 18.11 -7.30 15.49
N ASN A 274 18.11 -6.93 14.20
CA ASN A 274 18.56 -5.61 13.73
C ASN A 274 17.47 -4.53 13.84
N GLY A 275 16.37 -4.80 14.55
CA GLY A 275 15.28 -3.85 14.75
C GLY A 275 14.29 -3.76 13.58
N GLY A 276 14.36 -4.70 12.63
CA GLY A 276 13.49 -4.75 11.46
C GLY A 276 12.95 -6.15 11.15
N THR A 277 12.17 -6.24 10.08
CA THR A 277 11.76 -7.49 9.45
C THR A 277 12.64 -7.78 8.23
N GLY A 278 12.69 -9.03 7.78
CA GLY A 278 13.33 -9.39 6.51
C GLY A 278 12.84 -10.73 5.99
N PHE A 279 13.13 -11.00 4.72
CA PHE A 279 12.75 -12.24 4.06
C PHE A 279 13.46 -13.46 4.65
N ALA A 280 12.75 -14.58 4.73
CA ALA A 280 13.30 -15.84 5.18
C ALA A 280 14.49 -16.31 4.31
N ASN A 281 14.46 -16.07 2.99
CA ASN A 281 15.55 -16.40 2.07
C ASN A 281 16.88 -15.64 2.37
N ASN A 282 16.82 -14.53 3.10
CA ASN A 282 17.97 -13.72 3.49
C ASN A 282 18.59 -14.14 4.82
N VAL A 283 18.06 -15.19 5.46
CA VAL A 283 18.65 -15.73 6.69
C VAL A 283 19.99 -16.37 6.35
N ILE A 284 21.03 -16.01 7.12
CA ILE A 284 22.37 -16.57 6.99
C ILE A 284 22.67 -17.37 8.26
N PRO A 285 22.98 -18.68 8.16
CA PRO A 285 23.34 -19.50 9.31
C PRO A 285 24.51 -18.90 10.09
N ASN A 286 24.44 -19.00 11.41
CA ASN A 286 25.44 -18.49 12.37
C ASN A 286 25.64 -16.96 12.36
N LYS A 287 24.82 -16.20 11.61
CA LYS A 287 24.88 -14.74 11.56
C LYS A 287 23.54 -14.09 11.89
N THR A 288 22.46 -14.56 11.27
CA THR A 288 21.13 -14.01 11.49
C THR A 288 20.58 -14.47 12.83
N LYS A 289 19.97 -13.53 13.56
CA LYS A 289 19.28 -13.82 14.83
C LYS A 289 17.78 -13.60 14.71
N LEU A 290 17.02 -14.55 15.23
CA LEU A 290 15.55 -14.54 15.25
C LEU A 290 15.04 -14.22 16.66
N PHE A 291 13.83 -13.70 16.75
CA PHE A 291 13.10 -13.61 18.02
C PHE A 291 12.28 -14.86 18.26
N VAL A 292 12.65 -15.62 19.28
CA VAL A 292 12.03 -16.90 19.66
C VAL A 292 11.49 -16.80 21.07
N SER A 293 10.36 -17.45 21.34
CA SER A 293 9.83 -17.56 22.69
C SER A 293 10.62 -18.53 23.55
N ASP A 294 10.95 -18.13 24.78
CA ASP A 294 11.42 -19.02 25.84
C ASP A 294 10.29 -19.49 26.78
N GLY A 295 9.04 -19.16 26.45
CA GLY A 295 7.86 -19.37 27.30
C GLY A 295 7.40 -18.11 28.07
N GLU A 296 8.31 -17.20 28.41
CA GLU A 296 8.04 -16.00 29.23
C GLU A 296 8.26 -14.67 28.47
N LYS A 297 9.18 -14.67 27.50
CA LYS A 297 9.55 -13.50 26.70
C LYS A 297 10.06 -13.92 25.32
N LEU A 298 10.36 -12.91 24.50
CA LEU A 298 11.12 -13.10 23.26
C LEU A 298 12.60 -12.96 23.56
N VAL A 299 13.37 -13.97 23.16
CA VAL A 299 14.82 -13.97 23.21
C VAL A 299 15.41 -14.03 21.81
N SER A 300 16.59 -13.44 21.65
CA SER A 300 17.30 -13.48 20.38
C SER A 300 18.15 -14.75 20.30
N VAL A 301 17.88 -15.61 19.32
CA VAL A 301 18.65 -16.84 19.07
C VAL A 301 19.30 -16.81 17.70
N THR A 302 20.51 -17.35 17.60
CA THR A 302 21.25 -17.43 16.34
C THR A 302 20.78 -18.66 15.56
N THR A 303 20.56 -18.50 14.26
CA THR A 303 20.23 -19.62 13.36
C THR A 303 21.44 -20.50 13.14
N THR A 304 21.25 -21.81 12.92
CA THR A 304 22.35 -22.79 12.85
C THR A 304 22.44 -23.45 11.47
N ARG A 305 21.29 -23.80 10.89
CA ARG A 305 21.22 -24.51 9.59
C ARG A 305 19.98 -24.07 8.82
N ILE A 306 20.09 -24.07 7.50
CA ILE A 306 18.97 -23.82 6.60
C ILE A 306 18.88 -24.98 5.62
N THR A 307 17.69 -25.54 5.48
CA THR A 307 17.36 -26.54 4.46
C THR A 307 16.09 -26.14 3.72
N LYS A 308 15.80 -26.83 2.61
CA LYS A 308 14.57 -26.64 1.84
C LYS A 308 13.87 -27.98 1.69
N GLU A 309 12.55 -27.97 1.84
CA GLU A 309 11.71 -29.15 1.67
C GLU A 309 10.39 -28.76 1.00
N ARG A 310 9.81 -29.67 0.23
CA ARG A 310 8.45 -29.49 -0.30
C ARG A 310 7.45 -30.15 0.63
N ARG A 311 6.46 -29.38 1.11
CA ARG A 311 5.39 -29.88 1.99
C ARG A 311 4.03 -29.61 1.40
N LYS A 312 3.07 -30.45 1.77
CA LYS A 312 1.67 -30.32 1.35
C LYS A 312 0.97 -29.29 2.24
N GLY A 313 0.33 -28.33 1.60
CA GLY A 313 -0.55 -27.34 2.21
C GLY A 313 0.16 -26.14 2.81
N TYR A 314 -0.46 -24.97 2.64
CA TYR A 314 0.06 -23.68 3.05
C TYR A 314 -1.05 -22.77 3.58
N TYR A 315 -0.71 -21.90 4.53
CA TYR A 315 -1.68 -21.00 5.18
C TYR A 315 -1.04 -19.64 5.47
N SER A 316 -1.79 -18.58 5.24
CA SER A 316 -1.38 -17.20 5.53
C SER A 316 -2.41 -16.53 6.46
N PRO A 317 -2.38 -16.80 7.77
CA PRO A 317 -3.32 -16.21 8.72
C PRO A 317 -3.00 -14.73 8.97
N LEU A 318 -4.06 -13.91 9.01
CA LEU A 318 -3.98 -12.51 9.38
C LEU A 318 -4.54 -12.29 10.78
N THR A 319 -3.68 -11.89 11.73
CA THR A 319 -4.11 -11.53 13.08
C THR A 319 -4.48 -10.06 13.20
N ARG A 320 -5.24 -9.70 14.25
CA ARG A 320 -5.60 -8.31 14.56
C ARG A 320 -4.38 -7.45 14.91
N SER A 321 -3.32 -8.01 15.51
CA SER A 321 -2.04 -7.30 15.74
C SER A 321 -1.15 -7.23 14.50
N GLY A 322 -1.36 -8.12 13.52
CA GLY A 322 -0.49 -8.28 12.36
C GLY A 322 0.78 -9.09 12.63
N THR A 323 0.95 -9.63 13.83
CA THR A 323 2.06 -10.51 14.22
C THR A 323 1.52 -11.86 14.69
N ILE A 324 2.34 -12.89 14.65
CA ILE A 324 1.99 -14.23 15.11
C ILE A 324 3.26 -14.99 15.53
N LEU A 325 3.19 -15.80 16.57
CA LEU A 325 4.25 -16.77 16.88
C LEU A 325 3.96 -18.09 16.18
N VAL A 326 4.85 -18.48 15.26
CA VAL A 326 4.79 -19.75 14.53
C VAL A 326 6.07 -20.52 14.77
N ASP A 327 5.95 -21.79 15.15
CA ASP A 327 7.08 -22.62 15.57
C ASP A 327 7.96 -21.92 16.62
N GLU A 328 7.30 -21.22 17.55
CA GLU A 328 7.87 -20.38 18.63
C GLU A 328 8.62 -19.12 18.16
N VAL A 329 8.68 -18.86 16.85
CA VAL A 329 9.34 -17.68 16.28
C VAL A 329 8.33 -16.57 16.02
N LEU A 330 8.68 -15.32 16.35
CA LEU A 330 7.87 -14.16 16.01
C LEU A 330 7.93 -13.88 14.50
N CYS A 331 6.78 -13.92 13.85
CA CYS A 331 6.62 -13.68 12.42
C CYS A 331 5.62 -12.55 12.13
N SER A 332 5.78 -11.92 10.98
CA SER A 332 4.79 -11.00 10.42
C SER A 332 3.65 -11.79 9.78
N CYS A 333 2.42 -11.29 9.88
CA CYS A 333 1.27 -11.77 9.09
C CYS A 333 1.21 -11.15 7.68
N TYR A 334 2.15 -10.24 7.36
CA TYR A 334 2.12 -9.44 6.14
C TYR A 334 3.18 -9.85 5.14
N ALA A 335 2.78 -9.70 3.87
CA ALA A 335 3.56 -10.11 2.73
C ALA A 335 4.54 -9.05 2.21
N SER A 336 4.11 -7.78 2.18
CA SER A 336 4.82 -6.76 1.41
C SER A 336 5.58 -5.74 2.28
N ALA A 337 6.91 -5.77 2.13
CA ALA A 337 7.90 -4.72 2.42
C ALA A 337 8.38 -4.53 3.89
N PRO A 338 9.53 -5.12 4.26
CA PRO A 338 10.26 -4.74 5.47
C PRO A 338 10.89 -3.35 5.29
N PRO A 339 11.10 -2.56 6.36
CA PRO A 339 11.06 -2.95 7.77
C PRO A 339 9.85 -2.44 8.59
N TYR A 340 8.74 -2.02 7.98
CA TYR A 340 7.69 -1.25 8.69
C TYR A 340 6.39 -2.02 8.96
N GLN A 341 6.45 -2.98 9.90
CA GLN A 341 5.29 -3.71 10.45
C GLN A 341 4.08 -2.79 10.74
N SER A 342 4.31 -1.64 11.38
CA SER A 342 3.27 -0.69 11.75
C SER A 342 2.57 -0.05 10.55
N LEU A 343 3.29 0.14 9.44
CA LEU A 343 2.77 0.77 8.22
C LEU A 343 1.86 -0.19 7.46
N ILE A 344 2.26 -1.45 7.31
CA ILE A 344 1.40 -2.45 6.67
C ILE A 344 0.19 -2.76 7.56
N ASN A 345 0.38 -2.77 8.88
CA ASN A 345 -0.71 -2.86 9.83
C ASN A 345 -1.74 -1.73 9.65
N PHE A 346 -1.27 -0.51 9.36
CA PHE A 346 -2.14 0.61 9.00
C PHE A 346 -2.85 0.37 7.66
N ALA A 347 -2.14 -0.07 6.62
CA ALA A 347 -2.74 -0.40 5.31
C ALA A 347 -3.84 -1.46 5.43
N PHE A 348 -3.71 -2.44 6.33
CA PHE A 348 -4.74 -3.47 6.59
C PHE A 348 -5.85 -3.01 7.54
N THR A 349 -5.80 -1.80 8.11
CA THR A 349 -6.79 -1.30 9.08
C THR A 349 -8.23 -1.31 8.53
N PRO A 350 -8.50 -0.93 7.26
CA PRO A 350 -9.85 -1.03 6.70
C PRO A 350 -10.41 -2.45 6.71
N LEU A 351 -9.61 -3.44 6.32
CA LEU A 351 -9.98 -4.86 6.37
C LEU A 351 -10.23 -5.33 7.82
N LYS A 352 -9.41 -4.89 8.78
CA LYS A 352 -9.56 -5.23 10.21
C LYS A 352 -10.83 -4.64 10.84
N ILE A 353 -11.22 -3.43 10.44
CA ILE A 353 -12.46 -2.80 10.89
C ILE A 353 -13.65 -3.51 10.25
N TYR A 354 -13.56 -3.85 8.96
CA TYR A 354 -14.60 -4.60 8.27
C TYR A 354 -14.87 -5.95 8.93
N THR A 355 -13.84 -6.73 9.25
CA THR A 355 -14.00 -8.04 9.90
C THR A 355 -14.55 -7.97 11.32
N LYS A 356 -14.46 -6.81 11.99
CA LYS A 356 -15.10 -6.57 13.28
C LYS A 356 -16.63 -6.48 13.18
N ILE A 357 -17.14 -6.02 12.04
CA ILE A 357 -18.58 -5.86 11.77
C ILE A 357 -19.12 -7.10 11.04
N PHE A 358 -18.33 -7.64 10.11
CA PHE A 358 -18.68 -8.79 9.28
C PHE A 358 -17.58 -9.85 9.38
N PRO A 359 -17.72 -10.86 10.25
CA PRO A 359 -16.73 -11.92 10.38
C PRO A 359 -16.42 -12.57 9.04
N SER A 360 -15.12 -12.67 8.71
CA SER A 360 -14.70 -13.27 7.46
C SER A 360 -14.90 -14.78 7.47
N LYS A 361 -15.11 -15.35 6.29
CA LYS A 361 -15.05 -16.80 6.04
C LYS A 361 -13.93 -17.16 5.05
N HIS A 362 -13.05 -16.20 4.74
CA HIS A 362 -12.02 -16.37 3.72
C HIS A 362 -10.94 -17.36 4.18
N LEU A 363 -11.02 -18.56 3.61
CA LEU A 363 -10.07 -19.66 3.73
C LEU A 363 -10.03 -20.36 2.36
N GLU A 364 -9.57 -19.63 1.36
CA GLU A 364 -9.58 -20.08 -0.03
C GLU A 364 -8.17 -20.00 -0.63
N LYS A 365 -7.95 -20.76 -1.71
CA LYS A 365 -6.70 -20.71 -2.47
C LYS A 365 -6.46 -19.33 -3.06
N GLU A 366 -7.52 -18.64 -3.45
CA GLU A 366 -7.42 -17.30 -3.99
C GLU A 366 -7.03 -16.28 -2.93
N ILE A 367 -6.11 -15.38 -3.29
CA ILE A 367 -5.76 -14.22 -2.45
C ILE A 367 -7.02 -13.37 -2.19
N HIS A 368 -7.21 -13.00 -0.93
CA HIS A 368 -8.33 -12.18 -0.49
C HIS A 368 -8.48 -10.92 -1.38
N PRO A 369 -9.70 -10.57 -1.85
CA PRO A 369 -9.90 -9.48 -2.81
C PRO A 369 -9.30 -8.13 -2.39
N TYR A 370 -9.37 -7.79 -1.10
CA TYR A 370 -8.74 -6.59 -0.55
C TYR A 370 -7.21 -6.57 -0.77
N VAL A 371 -6.57 -7.73 -0.59
CA VAL A 371 -5.13 -7.86 -0.82
C VAL A 371 -4.83 -7.82 -2.32
N LYS A 372 -5.66 -8.45 -3.17
CA LYS A 372 -5.58 -8.30 -4.64
C LYS A 372 -5.78 -6.85 -5.11
N PHE A 373 -6.58 -6.05 -4.40
CA PHE A 373 -6.80 -4.65 -4.72
C PHE A 373 -5.55 -3.80 -4.45
N LEU A 374 -4.92 -4.00 -3.28
CA LEU A 374 -3.66 -3.32 -2.94
C LEU A 374 -2.58 -3.52 -4.03
N ASN A 375 -2.69 -4.58 -4.84
CA ASN A 375 -1.72 -4.98 -5.85
C ASN A 375 -1.86 -4.33 -7.26
N LYS A 376 -2.92 -3.56 -7.59
CA LYS A 376 -3.32 -3.28 -9.00
C LYS A 376 -3.10 -1.85 -9.56
N GLY A 377 -2.26 -0.99 -8.99
CA GLY A 377 -2.20 0.46 -9.28
C GLY A 377 -1.71 1.00 -10.67
N ARG A 378 -1.70 0.24 -11.77
CA ARG A 378 -0.94 0.54 -13.03
C ARG A 378 -1.52 1.57 -14.05
N GLY A 379 -2.72 2.14 -13.88
CA GLY A 379 -3.48 2.81 -14.97
C GLY A 379 -3.31 4.32 -15.22
N ILE A 380 -2.36 5.01 -14.59
CA ILE A 380 -2.32 6.49 -14.55
C ILE A 380 -1.41 7.13 -15.62
N VAL A 381 -0.38 6.43 -16.10
CA VAL A 381 0.66 6.99 -17.00
C VAL A 381 0.19 7.10 -18.46
N GLU A 382 -0.62 6.16 -18.94
CA GLU A 382 -1.16 6.16 -20.32
C GLU A 382 -2.13 7.32 -20.59
N PHE A 383 -2.78 7.85 -19.55
CA PHE A 383 -3.70 8.97 -19.65
C PHE A 383 -2.98 10.32 -19.89
N LEU A 384 -1.78 10.51 -19.33
CA LEU A 384 -1.03 11.76 -19.46
C LEU A 384 -0.34 11.90 -20.83
N ASP A 385 0.06 10.77 -21.45
CA ASP A 385 0.61 10.74 -22.82
C ASP A 385 -0.46 11.13 -23.88
N TYR A 386 -1.75 10.86 -23.61
CA TYR A 386 -2.87 11.21 -24.49
C TYR A 386 -3.23 12.71 -24.48
N LEU A 387 -2.82 13.46 -23.45
CA LEU A 387 -3.21 14.88 -23.25
C LEU A 387 -2.31 15.92 -23.97
N ASN A 388 -1.45 15.48 -24.90
CA ASN A 388 -0.60 16.36 -25.74
C ASN A 388 0.25 17.38 -24.95
N PHE A 389 0.81 16.97 -23.80
CA PHE A 389 1.87 17.74 -23.17
C PHE A 389 3.19 17.46 -23.87
N PRO A 390 3.86 18.47 -24.47
CA PRO A 390 5.01 18.22 -25.33
C PRO A 390 6.16 17.59 -24.55
N LYS A 391 6.67 16.46 -25.04
CA LYS A 391 7.95 15.88 -24.63
C LYS A 391 9.06 16.83 -25.09
N LYS A 392 9.95 17.26 -24.18
CA LYS A 392 11.24 17.80 -24.62
C LYS A 392 12.11 16.64 -25.08
N ALA A 393 12.69 16.83 -26.27
CA ALA A 393 13.74 16.03 -26.86
C ALA A 393 14.98 15.95 -25.95
#